data_AF-A0A9X9I4Q5-F1
#
_entry.id   AF-A0A9X9I4Q5-F1
#
_cell.length_a   1.000
_cell.length_b   1.000
_cell.length_c   1.000
_cell.angle_alpha   90.00
_cell.angle_beta   90.00
_cell.angle_gamma   90.00
#
_symmetry.space_group_name_H-M   'P 1'
#
loop_
_entity.id
_entity.type
_entity.pdbx_description
1 polymer ?
#
loop_
_entity_poly.entity_id
_entity_poly.type
_entity_poly.pdbx_seq_one_letter_code
_entity_poly.pdbx_strand_id
1 'polypeptide(L)'
;MSASLISQGFGRDNANTSEGTSYYLDLKFDLERARRYDIIKTYLSDYEFMSPTVPDLDDIVPLPPAPLPEWDGKIAFQRWVEGNEPPKPSDELIKKLADKAGLDVKTGLPL
;
A
#
# COMPACT_ATOMS: atom_id res chain seq x y z
N MET A 1 -5.20 -2.43 -12.11
CA MET A 1 -5.15 -3.89 -11.91
C MET A 1 -5.11 -4.16 -10.41
N SER A 2 -5.89 -5.11 -9.88
CA SER A 2 -5.98 -5.37 -8.43
C SER A 2 -4.92 -6.39 -7.98
N ALA A 3 -4.44 -6.27 -6.73
CA ALA A 3 -3.47 -7.22 -6.15
C ALA A 3 -3.98 -8.67 -6.12
N SER A 4 -5.31 -8.84 -6.04
CA SER A 4 -5.96 -10.15 -6.07
C SER A 4 -5.81 -10.87 -7.41
N LEU A 5 -5.84 -10.14 -8.54
CA LEU A 5 -5.63 -10.72 -9.87
C LEU A 5 -4.21 -11.22 -10.01
N ILE A 6 -3.24 -10.43 -9.53
CA ILE A 6 -1.82 -10.73 -9.66
C ILE A 6 -1.43 -11.91 -8.76
N SER A 7 -1.89 -11.93 -7.50
CA SER A 7 -1.63 -13.07 -6.58
C SER A 7 -2.10 -14.40 -7.18
N GLN A 8 -3.31 -14.44 -7.76
CA GLN A 8 -3.84 -15.66 -8.38
C GLN A 8 -3.07 -16.09 -9.62
N GLY A 9 -2.56 -15.16 -10.43
CA GLY A 9 -1.75 -15.47 -11.61
C GLY A 9 -0.38 -16.08 -11.29
N PHE A 10 0.14 -15.92 -10.06
CA PHE A 10 1.41 -16.53 -9.61
C PHE A 10 1.23 -17.82 -8.80
N GLY A 11 0.02 -18.18 -8.39
CA GLY A 11 -0.26 -19.36 -7.55
C GLY A 11 -0.16 -20.70 -8.29
N ARG A 12 0.21 -21.77 -7.58
CA ARG A 12 0.28 -23.14 -8.13
C ARG A 12 -1.10 -23.81 -8.07
N ASP A 13 -1.55 -24.35 -9.20
CA ASP A 13 -2.72 -25.23 -9.34
C ASP A 13 -4.05 -24.62 -8.84
N ASN A 14 -4.53 -23.54 -9.47
CA ASN A 14 -5.95 -23.20 -9.37
C ASN A 14 -6.63 -23.55 -10.71
N ALA A 15 -7.86 -24.08 -10.65
CA ALA A 15 -8.69 -24.30 -11.84
C ALA A 15 -9.03 -22.99 -12.60
N ASN A 16 -8.50 -21.86 -12.12
CA ASN A 16 -8.74 -20.48 -12.53
C ASN A 16 -7.53 -19.85 -13.25
N THR A 17 -6.46 -20.60 -13.52
CA THR A 17 -5.26 -20.22 -14.30
C THR A 17 -5.14 -21.09 -15.55
N SER A 18 -6.24 -21.71 -16.00
CA SER A 18 -6.33 -22.32 -17.32
C SER A 18 -6.57 -21.24 -18.38
N GLU A 19 -6.08 -21.45 -19.60
CA GLU A 19 -6.35 -20.55 -20.73
C GLU A 19 -7.86 -20.26 -20.83
N GLY A 20 -8.22 -18.96 -20.86
CA GLY A 20 -9.61 -18.50 -20.94
C GLY A 20 -10.25 -18.07 -19.61
N THR A 21 -9.52 -18.15 -18.49
CA THR A 21 -9.96 -17.65 -17.18
C THR A 21 -9.48 -16.22 -16.92
N SER A 22 -10.18 -15.47 -16.06
CA SER A 22 -9.81 -14.08 -15.73
C SER A 22 -8.48 -13.93 -14.99
N TYR A 23 -7.89 -15.03 -14.50
CA TYR A 23 -6.64 -15.03 -13.75
C TYR A 23 -5.47 -15.67 -14.51
N TYR A 24 -5.68 -16.09 -15.77
CA TYR A 24 -4.60 -16.57 -16.62
C TYR A 24 -3.74 -15.40 -17.12
N LEU A 25 -2.49 -15.36 -16.67
CA LEU A 25 -1.52 -14.32 -17.02
C LEU A 25 -0.29 -14.88 -17.77
N ASP A 26 -0.26 -16.18 -18.10
CA ASP A 26 0.90 -16.87 -18.69
C ASP A 26 2.22 -16.61 -17.91
N LEU A 27 2.13 -16.60 -16.58
CA LEU A 27 3.25 -16.32 -15.68
C LEU A 27 3.82 -17.62 -15.12
N LYS A 28 5.14 -17.63 -14.87
CA LYS A 28 5.76 -18.70 -14.09
C LYS A 28 5.24 -18.67 -12.66
N PHE A 29 4.99 -19.84 -12.09
CA PHE A 29 4.59 -19.98 -10.69
C PHE A 29 5.63 -19.37 -9.75
N ASP A 30 5.17 -18.48 -8.87
CA ASP A 30 5.97 -17.81 -7.85
C ASP A 30 5.13 -17.68 -6.57
N LEU A 31 5.18 -18.73 -5.75
CA LEU A 31 4.35 -18.85 -4.56
C LEU A 31 4.65 -17.76 -3.52
N GLU A 32 5.92 -17.34 -3.41
CA GLU A 32 6.30 -16.31 -2.47
C GLU A 32 5.75 -14.96 -2.93
N ARG A 33 5.84 -14.65 -4.23
CA ARG A 33 5.22 -13.45 -4.81
C ARG A 33 3.71 -13.42 -4.63
N ALA A 34 3.04 -14.55 -4.85
CA ALA A 34 1.60 -14.69 -4.62
C ALA A 34 1.24 -14.41 -3.15
N ARG A 35 2.02 -14.96 -2.21
CA ARG A 35 1.86 -14.75 -0.77
C ARG A 35 2.04 -13.28 -0.39
N ARG A 36 3.06 -12.59 -0.91
CA ARG A 36 3.28 -11.16 -0.62
C ARG A 36 2.10 -10.31 -1.09
N TYR A 37 1.60 -10.54 -2.31
CA TYR A 37 0.41 -9.83 -2.80
C TYR A 37 -0.85 -10.11 -1.96
N ASP A 38 -1.00 -11.32 -1.41
CA ASP A 38 -2.14 -11.67 -0.56
C ASP A 38 -2.09 -10.95 0.80
N ILE A 39 -0.90 -10.87 1.41
CA ILE A 39 -0.68 -10.11 2.65
C ILE A 39 -0.98 -8.61 2.41
N ILE A 40 -0.44 -8.03 1.34
CA ILE A 40 -0.67 -6.62 0.99
C ILE A 40 -2.16 -6.38 0.76
N LYS A 41 -2.83 -7.22 -0.04
CA LYS A 41 -4.26 -7.12 -0.31
C LYS A 41 -5.08 -7.14 0.97
N THR A 42 -4.81 -8.09 1.87
CA THR A 42 -5.56 -8.26 3.11
C THR A 42 -5.47 -7.00 3.96
N TYR A 43 -4.26 -6.47 4.16
CA TYR A 43 -4.07 -5.24 4.93
C TYR A 43 -4.74 -4.03 4.28
N LEU A 44 -4.62 -3.87 2.96
CA LEU A 44 -5.27 -2.76 2.25
C LEU A 44 -6.80 -2.84 2.33
N SER A 45 -7.38 -4.04 2.32
CA SER A 45 -8.82 -4.25 2.49
C SER A 45 -9.29 -3.88 3.90
N ASP A 46 -8.52 -4.23 4.94
CA ASP A 46 -8.86 -3.85 6.33
C ASP A 46 -8.84 -2.33 6.54
N TYR A 47 -7.98 -1.61 5.81
CA TYR A 47 -7.79 -0.16 5.90
C TYR A 47 -8.36 0.62 4.71
N GLU A 48 -9.26 0.03 3.91
CA GLU A 48 -9.78 0.64 2.68
C GLU A 48 -10.38 2.04 2.91
N PHE A 49 -10.98 2.26 4.08
CA PHE A 49 -11.56 3.54 4.50
C PHE A 49 -10.55 4.70 4.60
N MET A 50 -9.25 4.41 4.69
CA MET A 50 -8.18 5.41 4.69
C MET A 50 -7.65 5.72 3.28
N SER A 51 -8.20 5.08 2.24
CA SER A 51 -7.68 5.17 0.86
C SER A 51 -6.16 4.90 0.79
N PRO A 52 -5.71 3.72 1.26
CA PRO A 52 -4.30 3.43 1.44
C PRO A 52 -3.55 3.38 0.10
N THR A 53 -2.28 3.77 0.11
CA THR A 53 -1.37 3.70 -1.05
C THR A 53 -0.12 2.90 -0.69
N VAL A 54 0.48 2.24 -1.68
CA VAL A 54 1.67 1.39 -1.49
C VAL A 54 2.81 1.91 -2.38
N PRO A 55 3.54 2.96 -1.95
CA PRO A 55 4.62 3.53 -2.74
C PRO A 55 5.84 2.60 -2.84
N ASP A 56 6.00 1.67 -1.91
CA ASP A 56 7.11 0.70 -1.80
C ASP A 56 6.78 -0.65 -2.46
N LEU A 57 5.76 -0.72 -3.34
CA LEU A 57 5.33 -1.98 -3.93
C LEU A 57 6.44 -2.65 -4.76
N ASP A 58 7.16 -1.87 -5.57
CA ASP A 58 8.24 -2.37 -6.42
C ASP A 58 9.45 -2.82 -5.59
N ASP A 59 9.65 -2.24 -4.41
CA ASP A 59 10.70 -2.64 -3.47
C ASP A 59 10.36 -3.96 -2.75
N ILE A 60 9.07 -4.29 -2.63
CA ILE A 60 8.61 -5.52 -1.96
C ILE A 60 8.40 -6.65 -2.98
N VAL A 61 7.81 -6.34 -4.13
CA VAL A 61 7.40 -7.31 -5.14
C VAL A 61 7.79 -6.80 -6.54
N PRO A 62 9.08 -6.75 -6.88
CA PRO A 62 9.53 -6.27 -8.18
C PRO A 62 9.02 -7.20 -9.29
N LEU A 63 8.67 -6.63 -10.45
CA LEU A 63 8.16 -7.42 -11.58
C LEU A 63 9.20 -8.46 -12.07
N PRO A 64 8.74 -9.64 -12.55
CA PRO A 64 9.65 -10.68 -13.00
C PRO A 64 10.43 -10.18 -14.25
N PRO A 65 11.71 -10.56 -14.43
CA PRO A 65 12.42 -11.68 -13.80
C PRO A 65 13.19 -11.34 -12.51
N ALA A 66 13.02 -10.14 -11.94
CA ALA A 66 13.76 -9.74 -10.76
C ALA A 66 13.51 -10.71 -9.57
N PRO A 67 14.56 -11.07 -8.82
CA PRO A 67 14.41 -11.87 -7.61
C PRO A 67 13.67 -11.06 -6.54
N LEU A 68 12.94 -11.77 -5.68
CA LEU A 68 12.26 -11.13 -4.55
C LEU A 68 13.29 -10.71 -3.49
N PRO A 69 13.32 -9.44 -3.09
CA PRO A 69 14.21 -8.98 -2.02
C PRO A 69 13.72 -9.50 -0.66
N GLU A 70 14.58 -9.43 0.36
CA GLU A 70 14.16 -9.67 1.74
C GLU A 70 13.06 -8.68 2.14
N TRP A 71 12.03 -9.18 2.82
CA TRP A 71 10.87 -8.38 3.22
C TRP A 71 10.42 -8.75 4.62
N ASP A 72 10.19 -7.73 5.44
CA ASP A 72 9.79 -7.84 6.84
C ASP A 72 8.28 -8.10 7.02
N GLY A 73 7.53 -8.22 5.92
CA GLY A 73 6.09 -8.45 5.95
C GLY A 73 5.24 -7.20 6.09
N LYS A 74 5.83 -5.99 6.06
CA LYS A 74 5.09 -4.71 6.21
C LYS A 74 5.27 -3.77 5.02
N ILE A 75 4.19 -3.05 4.70
CA ILE A 75 4.20 -1.95 3.72
C ILE A 75 4.42 -0.60 4.40
N ALA A 76 4.88 0.42 3.65
CA ALA A 76 5.11 1.77 4.18
C ALA A 76 3.86 2.35 4.86
N PHE A 77 2.68 2.13 4.27
CA PHE A 77 1.41 2.54 4.85
C PHE A 77 1.16 1.91 6.23
N GLN A 78 1.43 0.61 6.39
CA GLN A 78 1.31 -0.08 7.67
C GLN A 78 2.27 0.51 8.72
N ARG A 79 3.51 0.83 8.32
CA ARG A 79 4.48 1.50 9.23
C ARG A 79 4.03 2.89 9.63
N TRP A 80 3.29 3.59 8.78
CA TRP A 80 2.71 4.88 9.09
C TRP A 80 1.53 4.75 10.05
N VAL A 81 0.64 3.76 9.84
CA VAL A 81 -0.51 3.48 10.72
C VAL A 81 -0.08 2.98 12.10
N GLU A 82 0.88 2.06 12.15
CA GLU A 82 1.38 1.45 13.39
C GLU A 82 2.54 2.22 14.02
N GLY A 83 3.05 3.24 13.32
CA GLY A 83 4.20 4.03 13.73
C GLY A 83 3.89 5.00 14.86
N ASN A 84 4.94 5.65 15.36
CA ASN A 84 4.76 6.73 16.32
C ASN A 84 4.09 7.92 15.64
N GLU A 85 3.23 8.61 16.38
CA GLU A 85 2.63 9.86 15.92
C GLU A 85 3.71 10.86 15.51
N PRO A 86 3.57 11.53 14.34
CA PRO A 86 4.51 12.55 13.94
C PRO A 86 4.55 13.66 15.00
N PRO A 87 5.74 14.23 15.27
CA PRO A 87 5.86 15.28 16.28
C PRO A 87 4.99 16.48 15.90
N LYS A 88 4.35 17.06 16.91
CA LYS A 88 3.53 18.26 16.71
C LYS A 88 4.39 19.35 16.04
N PRO A 89 3.92 19.97 14.95
CA PRO A 89 4.64 21.07 14.31
C PRO A 89 4.79 22.26 15.27
N SER A 90 5.83 23.07 15.04
CA SER A 90 6.10 24.25 15.86
C SER A 90 4.98 25.30 15.77
N ASP A 91 4.72 26.01 16.86
CA ASP A 91 3.65 27.03 16.91
C ASP A 91 3.86 28.13 15.85
N GLU A 92 5.11 28.45 15.52
CA GLU A 92 5.45 29.40 14.45
C GLU A 92 5.00 28.91 13.06
N LEU A 93 5.16 27.62 12.78
CA LEU A 93 4.75 27.03 11.50
C LEU A 93 3.22 26.99 11.41
N ILE A 94 2.54 26.62 12.49
CA ILE A 94 1.08 26.61 12.57
C ILE A 94 0.54 28.02 12.30
N LYS A 95 1.13 29.06 12.92
CA LYS A 95 0.73 30.44 12.69
C LYS A 95 0.91 30.88 11.23
N LYS A 96 2.06 30.60 10.62
CA LYS A 96 2.31 30.92 9.21
C LYS A 96 1.31 30.25 8.26
N LEU A 97 0.93 29.01 8.53
CA LEU A 97 -0.05 28.28 7.72
C LEU A 97 -1.47 28.83 7.91
N ALA A 98 -1.85 29.17 9.14
CA ALA A 98 -3.15 29.77 9.43
C ALA A 98 -3.30 31.16 8.79
N ASP A 99 -2.28 32.02 8.92
CA ASP A 99 -2.26 33.34 8.28
C ASP A 99 -2.38 33.22 6.76
N LYS A 100 -1.69 32.25 6.14
CA LYS A 100 -1.78 31.97 4.70
C LYS A 100 -3.17 31.45 4.28
N ALA A 101 -3.83 30.69 5.14
CA ALA A 101 -5.17 30.17 4.91
C ALA A 101 -6.29 31.16 5.29
N GLY A 102 -5.95 32.31 5.90
CA GLY A 102 -6.92 33.28 6.40
C GLY A 102 -7.71 32.79 7.62
N LEU A 103 -7.08 31.97 8.47
CA LEU A 103 -7.71 31.32 9.64
C LEU A 103 -7.11 31.85 10.94
N ASP A 104 -7.92 31.96 11.99
CA ASP A 104 -7.46 32.20 13.35
C ASP A 104 -6.83 30.92 13.94
N VAL A 105 -5.60 31.04 14.44
CA VAL A 105 -4.81 29.90 14.95
C VAL A 105 -5.46 29.19 16.14
N LYS A 106 -6.25 29.91 16.96
CA LYS A 106 -6.83 29.36 18.19
C LYS A 106 -8.16 28.69 17.93
N THR A 107 -8.96 29.22 17.00
CA THR A 107 -10.35 28.81 16.76
C THR A 107 -10.54 28.05 15.46
N GLY A 108 -9.59 28.17 14.51
CA GLY A 108 -9.69 27.59 13.17
C GLY A 108 -10.77 28.24 12.30
N LEU A 109 -11.36 29.36 12.73
CA LEU A 109 -12.38 30.10 11.99
C LEU A 109 -11.72 31.11 11.03
N PRO A 110 -12.40 31.48 9.93
CA PRO A 110 -11.95 32.57 9.07
C PRO A 110 -11.74 33.86 9.86
N LEU A 111 -10.66 34.58 9.54
CA LEU A 111 -10.38 35.92 10.05
C LEU A 111 -11.36 36.98 9.53
#